data_AF-A0A6M8BHX1-F1
#
_entry.id   AF-A0A6M8BHX1-F1
#
_cell.length_a   1.000
_cell.length_b   1.000
_cell.length_c   1.000
_cell.angle_alpha   90.00
_cell.angle_beta   90.00
_cell.angle_gamma   90.00
#
_symmetry.space_group_name_H-M   'P 1'
#
loop_
_entity.id
_entity.type
_entity.pdbx_description
1 polymer ?
#
loop_
_entity_poly.entity_id
_entity_poly.type
_entity_poly.pdbx_seq_one_letter_code
_entity_poly.pdbx_strand_id
1 'polypeptide(L)'
;MAINHHSAISQVRLGISEAEEGELSRQLCTLLRAESARSGRPWVQFSRLAELYRLQYGKVLVQQFKQAGYADSCLFWRDHRQVFSTYATPDSGNPYVAVFEMVNPTQDFRWSDRPPARRRRKTWPTCP
;
A
#
# COMPACT_ATOMS: atom_id res chain seq x y z
N MET A 1 9.22 -29.15 21.10
CA MET A 1 8.08 -28.32 20.66
C MET A 1 8.53 -26.86 20.75
N ALA A 2 8.84 -26.22 19.62
CA ALA A 2 9.41 -24.87 19.60
C ALA A 2 8.37 -23.87 19.10
N ILE A 3 8.03 -22.92 19.97
CA ILE A 3 7.11 -21.82 19.71
C ILE A 3 7.88 -20.80 18.86
N ASN A 4 7.52 -20.67 17.59
CA ASN A 4 8.11 -19.68 16.70
C ASN A 4 7.53 -18.30 17.00
N HIS A 5 8.36 -17.44 17.61
CA HIS A 5 8.16 -16.00 17.67
C HIS A 5 8.25 -15.40 16.26
N HIS A 6 7.14 -15.42 15.53
CA HIS A 6 6.92 -14.49 14.42
C HIS A 6 6.58 -13.12 15.01
N SER A 7 7.31 -12.12 14.55
CA SER A 7 7.21 -10.73 14.96
C SER A 7 5.77 -10.25 15.10
N ALA A 8 5.39 -9.99 16.34
CA ALA A 8 4.25 -9.18 16.69
C ALA A 8 4.51 -7.73 16.24
N ILE A 9 4.00 -7.39 15.06
CA ILE A 9 3.51 -6.02 14.83
C ILE A 9 2.05 -6.08 15.27
N SER A 10 1.85 -5.74 16.54
CA SER A 10 0.53 -5.46 17.10
C SER A 10 -0.12 -4.35 16.30
N GLN A 11 -1.26 -4.64 15.66
CA GLN A 11 -2.39 -3.74 15.74
C GLN A 11 -3.67 -4.58 15.80
N VAL A 12 -4.32 -4.45 16.94
CA VAL A 12 -5.65 -4.93 17.25
C VAL A 12 -6.62 -4.40 16.17
N ARG A 13 -6.89 -5.20 15.13
CA ARG A 13 -7.98 -4.94 14.16
C ARG A 13 -9.29 -5.37 14.81
N LEU A 14 -9.77 -4.59 15.78
CA LEU A 14 -11.13 -4.71 16.28
C LEU A 14 -12.09 -4.27 15.16
N GLY A 15 -12.67 -5.24 14.46
CA GLY A 15 -13.89 -5.04 13.65
C GLY A 15 -13.70 -4.52 12.22
N ILE A 16 -12.51 -4.57 11.64
CA ILE A 16 -12.34 -4.26 10.21
C ILE A 16 -12.73 -5.49 9.40
N SER A 17 -13.77 -5.37 8.58
CA SER A 17 -14.07 -6.41 7.60
C SER A 17 -12.99 -6.33 6.52
N GLU A 18 -12.10 -7.32 6.42
CA GLU A 18 -11.08 -7.41 5.34
C GLU A 18 -11.71 -7.24 3.95
N ALA A 19 -13.02 -7.55 3.84
CA ALA A 19 -13.82 -7.30 2.66
C ALA A 19 -13.96 -5.81 2.29
N GLU A 20 -14.15 -4.91 3.26
CA GLU A 20 -14.33 -3.46 3.02
C GLU A 20 -13.02 -2.79 2.61
N GLU A 21 -11.92 -3.17 3.25
CA GLU A 21 -10.57 -2.72 2.89
C GLU A 21 -10.18 -3.20 1.48
N GLY A 22 -10.39 -4.50 1.20
CA GLY A 22 -10.12 -5.08 -0.11
C GLY A 22 -10.96 -4.45 -1.21
N GLU A 23 -12.21 -4.12 -0.92
CA GLU A 23 -13.10 -3.45 -1.88
C GLU A 23 -12.66 -2.02 -2.15
N LEU A 24 -12.32 -1.24 -1.12
CA LEU A 24 -11.78 0.11 -1.29
C LEU A 24 -10.51 0.10 -2.15
N SER A 25 -9.59 -0.83 -1.88
CA SER A 25 -8.37 -1.00 -2.66
C SER A 25 -8.66 -1.31 -4.14
N ARG A 26 -9.59 -2.24 -4.43
CA ARG A 26 -9.99 -2.56 -5.81
C ARG A 26 -10.61 -1.37 -6.54
N GLN A 27 -11.48 -0.62 -5.87
CA GLN A 27 -12.10 0.58 -6.43
C GLN A 27 -11.06 1.66 -6.77
N LEU A 28 -10.10 1.90 -5.88
CA LEU A 28 -9.03 2.87 -6.10
C LEU A 28 -8.11 2.46 -7.24
N CYS A 29 -7.73 1.19 -7.33
CA CYS A 29 -6.99 0.65 -8.48
C CYS A 29 -7.74 0.89 -9.80
N THR A 30 -9.05 0.65 -9.81
CA THR A 30 -9.87 0.81 -11.02
C THR A 30 -9.89 2.27 -11.48
N LEU A 31 -10.12 3.20 -10.56
CA LEU A 31 -10.12 4.64 -10.86
C LEU A 31 -8.76 5.14 -11.34
N LEU A 32 -7.68 4.74 -10.65
CA LEU A 32 -6.33 5.15 -11.02
C LEU A 32 -5.95 4.62 -12.39
N ARG A 33 -6.27 3.36 -12.71
CA ARG A 33 -6.00 2.79 -14.03
C ARG A 33 -6.78 3.50 -15.12
N ALA A 34 -8.07 3.79 -14.89
CA ALA A 34 -8.91 4.50 -15.84
C ALA A 34 -8.43 5.94 -16.10
N GLU A 35 -8.12 6.70 -15.04
CA GLU A 35 -7.65 8.08 -15.17
C GLU A 35 -6.25 8.14 -15.78
N SER A 36 -5.38 7.17 -15.47
CA SER A 36 -4.07 7.06 -16.10
C SER A 36 -4.17 6.76 -17.59
N ALA A 37 -5.05 5.84 -17.99
CA ALA A 37 -5.31 5.54 -19.39
C ALA A 37 -5.90 6.75 -20.14
N ARG A 38 -6.78 7.53 -19.50
CA ARG A 38 -7.40 8.73 -20.08
C ARG A 38 -6.41 9.88 -20.25
N SER A 39 -5.55 10.10 -19.26
CA SER A 39 -4.62 11.25 -19.22
C SER A 39 -3.24 10.96 -19.82
N GLY A 40 -2.90 9.68 -20.01
CA GLY A 40 -1.54 9.24 -20.35
C GLY A 40 -0.52 9.44 -19.22
N ARG A 41 -0.97 9.78 -18.00
CA ARG A 41 -0.10 10.05 -16.85
C ARG A 41 -0.41 9.07 -15.71
N PRO A 42 0.58 8.34 -15.19
CA PRO A 42 0.35 7.36 -14.13
C PRO A 42 0.08 8.00 -12.76
N TRP A 43 0.51 9.25 -12.57
CA TRP A 43 0.38 9.98 -11.31
C TRP A 43 -0.89 10.82 -11.27
N VAL A 44 -1.77 10.52 -10.31
CA VAL A 44 -3.04 11.22 -10.11
C VAL A 44 -3.01 11.94 -8.77
N GLN A 45 -3.38 13.22 -8.73
CA GLN A 45 -3.50 13.95 -7.46
C GLN A 45 -4.60 13.34 -6.58
N PHE A 46 -4.37 13.32 -5.27
CA PHE A 46 -5.35 12.81 -4.31
C PHE A 46 -6.69 13.55 -4.40
N SER A 47 -6.68 14.88 -4.56
CA SER A 47 -7.90 15.69 -4.75
C SER A 47 -8.70 15.24 -5.97
N ARG A 48 -8.03 14.97 -7.09
CA ARG A 48 -8.64 14.44 -8.31
C ARG A 48 -9.18 13.04 -8.11
N LEU A 49 -8.44 12.17 -7.41
CA LEU A 49 -8.90 10.83 -7.08
C LEU A 49 -10.16 10.86 -6.19
N ALA A 50 -10.22 11.77 -5.22
CA ALA A 50 -11.38 11.95 -4.36
C ALA A 50 -12.61 12.44 -5.14
N GLU A 51 -12.41 13.35 -6.10
CA GLU A 51 -13.46 13.80 -7.01
C GLU A 51 -13.99 12.65 -7.87
N LEU A 52 -13.11 11.89 -8.51
CA LEU A 52 -13.47 10.73 -9.33
C LEU A 52 -14.21 9.66 -8.51
N TYR A 53 -13.75 9.41 -7.29
CA TYR A 53 -14.40 8.46 -6.39
C TYR A 53 -15.82 8.90 -6.02
N ARG A 54 -16.03 10.20 -5.77
CA ARG A 54 -17.36 10.76 -5.52
C ARG A 54 -18.26 10.65 -6.76
N LEU A 55 -17.74 10.95 -7.96
CA LEU A 55 -18.50 10.86 -9.21
C LEU A 55 -18.93 9.43 -9.52
N GLN A 56 -18.03 8.45 -9.31
CA GLN A 56 -18.28 7.06 -9.66
C GLN A 56 -19.14 6.32 -8.62
N TYR A 57 -18.90 6.56 -7.34
CA TYR A 57 -19.49 5.77 -6.25
C TYR A 57 -20.44 6.58 -5.35
N GLY A 58 -20.57 7.89 -5.55
CA GLY A 58 -21.43 8.75 -4.74
C GLY A 58 -20.96 8.92 -3.29
N LYS A 59 -19.72 8.53 -2.96
CA LYS A 59 -19.18 8.49 -1.59
C LYS A 59 -18.00 9.42 -1.42
N VAL A 60 -17.75 9.84 -0.17
CA VAL A 60 -16.57 10.67 0.18
C VAL A 60 -15.39 9.76 0.49
N LEU A 61 -14.33 9.85 -0.31
CA LEU A 61 -13.16 8.96 -0.21
C LEU A 61 -12.53 8.94 1.20
N VAL A 62 -12.37 10.11 1.82
CA VAL A 62 -11.81 10.23 3.18
C VAL A 62 -12.64 9.47 4.23
N GLN A 63 -13.97 9.43 4.07
CA GLN A 63 -14.84 8.66 4.97
C GLN A 63 -14.68 7.16 4.75
N GLN A 64 -14.40 6.72 3.52
CA GLN A 64 -14.19 5.29 3.24
C GLN A 64 -12.90 4.77 3.88
N PHE A 65 -11.82 5.57 3.93
CA PHE A 65 -10.63 5.20 4.69
C PHE A 65 -10.96 4.98 6.17
N LYS A 66 -11.74 5.87 6.77
CA LYS A 66 -12.17 5.74 8.18
C LYS A 66 -13.04 4.50 8.41
N GLN A 67 -13.96 4.22 7.48
CA GLN A 67 -14.79 3.00 7.52
C GLN A 67 -13.93 1.74 7.41
N ALA A 68 -12.89 1.77 6.56
CA ALA A 68 -11.90 0.71 6.46
C ALA A 68 -10.90 0.66 7.66
N GLY A 69 -11.13 1.46 8.72
CA GLY A 69 -10.32 1.44 9.94
C GLY A 69 -9.06 2.32 9.90
N TYR A 70 -8.89 3.14 8.89
CA TYR A 70 -7.74 4.04 8.74
C TYR A 70 -8.06 5.45 9.23
N ALA A 71 -7.30 5.94 10.21
CA ALA A 71 -7.45 7.30 10.72
C ALA A 71 -7.13 8.37 9.66
N ASP A 72 -6.20 8.06 8.75
CA ASP A 72 -5.78 8.92 7.63
C ASP A 72 -5.47 8.07 6.39
N SER A 73 -5.67 8.67 5.21
CA SER A 73 -5.29 8.11 3.91
C SER A 73 -3.80 7.71 3.83
N CYS A 74 -2.89 8.44 4.49
CA CYS A 74 -1.46 8.17 4.51
C CYS A 74 -1.14 6.78 5.08
N LEU A 75 -1.90 6.36 6.10
CA LEU A 75 -1.75 5.03 6.70
C LEU A 75 -2.22 3.94 5.73
N PHE A 76 -3.34 4.18 5.05
CA PHE A 76 -3.84 3.26 4.02
C PHE A 76 -2.79 3.07 2.90
N TRP A 77 -2.24 4.16 2.38
CA TRP A 77 -1.22 4.10 1.32
C TRP A 77 0.04 3.36 1.77
N ARG A 78 0.49 3.60 3.00
CA ARG A 78 1.68 2.96 3.56
C ARG A 78 1.50 1.44 3.70
N ASP A 79 0.32 1.01 4.16
CA ASP A 79 0.02 -0.41 4.36
C ASP A 79 -0.19 -1.11 3.00
N HIS A 80 -0.62 -0.37 1.98
CA HIS A 80 -0.82 -0.85 0.60
C HIS A 80 0.33 -0.47 -0.36
N ARG A 81 1.55 -0.26 0.14
CA ARG A 81 2.72 0.14 -0.68
C ARG A 81 3.12 -0.85 -1.79
N GLN A 82 2.60 -2.09 -1.73
CA GLN A 82 2.81 -3.10 -2.77
C GLN A 82 1.86 -2.89 -3.96
N VAL A 83 0.77 -2.17 -3.77
CA VAL A 83 -0.28 -1.92 -4.77
C VAL A 83 -0.23 -0.47 -5.25
N PHE A 84 0.00 0.47 -4.35
CA PHE A 84 0.03 1.90 -4.65
C PHE A 84 1.43 2.47 -4.43
N SER A 85 1.80 3.41 -5.29
CA SER A 85 2.95 4.29 -5.10
C SER A 85 2.45 5.70 -4.79
N THR A 86 3.05 6.33 -3.80
CA THR A 86 2.72 7.71 -3.43
C THR A 86 3.94 8.60 -3.53
N TYR A 87 3.73 9.80 -4.05
CA TYR A 87 4.73 10.85 -4.12
C TYR A 87 4.22 12.04 -3.30
N ALA A 88 4.92 12.34 -2.22
CA ALA A 88 4.58 13.45 -1.34
C ALA A 88 4.82 14.79 -2.06
N THR A 89 3.88 15.70 -1.90
CA THR A 89 4.00 17.09 -2.36
C THR A 89 4.30 18.00 -1.17
N PRO A 90 4.78 19.23 -1.40
CA PRO A 90 4.98 20.22 -0.32
C PRO A 90 3.69 20.54 0.45
N ASP A 91 2.53 20.35 -0.19
CA ASP A 91 1.23 20.36 0.46
C ASP A 91 0.89 18.96 0.98
N SER A 92 1.04 18.78 2.30
CA SER A 92 0.82 17.49 2.97
C SER A 92 -0.60 16.91 2.78
N GLY A 93 -1.58 17.71 2.35
CA GLY A 93 -2.95 17.28 2.15
C GLY A 93 -3.25 16.70 0.76
N ASN A 94 -2.33 16.81 -0.21
CA ASN A 94 -2.62 16.44 -1.59
C ASN A 94 -1.44 15.74 -2.30
N PRO A 95 -1.11 14.50 -1.89
CA PRO A 95 -0.07 13.71 -2.54
C PRO A 95 -0.50 13.25 -3.94
N TYR A 96 0.47 12.91 -4.78
CA TYR A 96 0.22 12.15 -6.00
C TYR A 96 0.20 10.66 -5.68
N VAL A 97 -0.75 9.93 -6.27
CA VAL A 97 -0.97 8.50 -6.09
C VAL A 97 -1.00 7.83 -7.46
N ALA A 98 -0.37 6.67 -7.57
CA ALA A 98 -0.34 5.85 -8.76
C ALA A 98 -0.50 4.37 -8.39
N VAL A 99 -0.93 3.55 -9.36
CA VAL A 99 -0.78 2.09 -9.23
C VAL A 99 0.70 1.75 -9.41
N PHE A 100 1.24 0.94 -8.52
CA PHE A 100 2.67 0.65 -8.47
C PHE A 100 3.22 0.08 -9.79
N GLU A 101 2.51 -0.88 -10.40
CA GLU A 101 2.83 -1.46 -11.72
C GLU A 101 3.02 -0.42 -12.82
N MET A 102 2.25 0.68 -12.78
CA MET A 102 2.27 1.70 -13.84
C MET A 102 3.48 2.63 -13.74
N VAL A 103 4.12 2.72 -12.57
CA VAL A 103 5.29 3.58 -12.33
C VAL A 103 6.60 2.79 -12.27
N ASN A 104 6.54 1.49 -11.99
CA ASN A 104 7.68 0.58 -11.97
C ASN A 104 7.37 -0.72 -12.76
N PRO A 105 7.26 -0.66 -14.10
CA PRO A 105 6.89 -1.81 -14.92
C PRO A 105 7.94 -2.93 -14.93
N THR A 106 9.19 -2.63 -14.57
CA THR A 106 10.31 -3.60 -14.52
C THR A 106 10.48 -4.30 -13.18
N GLN A 107 9.72 -3.91 -12.15
CA GLN A 107 9.83 -4.52 -10.84
C GLN A 107 8.86 -5.71 -10.74
N ASP A 108 9.19 -6.78 -11.49
CA ASP A 108 8.64 -8.11 -11.26
C ASP A 108 8.91 -8.48 -9.79
N PHE A 109 7.91 -8.34 -8.93
CA PHE A 109 7.92 -8.96 -7.61
C PHE A 109 7.80 -10.47 -7.81
N ARG A 110 8.90 -11.11 -8.25
CA ARG A 110 9.03 -12.56 -8.16
C ARG A 110 8.98 -12.91 -6.69
N TRP A 111 7.83 -13.46 -6.27
CA TRP A 111 7.53 -13.86 -4.90
C TRP A 111 8.46 -14.98 -4.36
N SER A 112 9.49 -15.42 -5.11
CA SER A 112 10.16 -16.70 -4.89
C SER A 112 11.68 -16.72 -5.17
N ASP A 113 12.44 -15.67 -4.87
CA ASP A 113 13.92 -15.72 -4.99
C ASP A 113 14.64 -15.02 -3.83
N ARG A 114 14.21 -15.28 -2.60
CA ARG A 114 15.08 -15.02 -1.44
C ARG A 114 15.87 -16.29 -1.18
N PRO A 115 17.18 -16.38 -1.51
CA PRO A 115 17.99 -17.46 -0.98
C PRO A 115 17.99 -17.28 0.55
N PRO A 116 17.71 -18.32 1.35
CA PRO A 116 17.78 -18.19 2.79
C PRO A 116 19.22 -17.81 3.13
N ALA A 117 19.39 -16.62 3.72
CA ALA A 117 20.66 -16.14 4.21
C ALA A 117 21.22 -17.19 5.17
N ARG A 118 22.22 -17.94 4.69
CA ARG A 118 22.95 -18.94 5.46
C ARG A 118 23.65 -18.20 6.60
N ARG A 119 23.05 -18.23 7.80
CA ARG A 119 23.67 -17.79 9.06
C ARG A 119 24.98 -18.58 9.24
N ARG A 120 26.11 -18.04 8.78
CA ARG A 120 27.43 -18.47 9.24
C ARG A 120 27.69 -17.77 10.57
N ARG A 121 27.59 -18.54 11.65
CA ARG A 121 28.00 -18.15 13.00
C ARG A 121 29.43 -17.59 12.96
N LYS A 122 29.63 -16.45 13.62
CA LYS A 122 30.95 -15.98 14.05
C LYS A 122 31.54 -17.02 14.99
N THR A 123 32.60 -17.70 14.58
CA THR A 123 33.56 -18.32 15.49
C THR A 123 34.81 -17.45 15.43
N TRP A 124 35.04 -16.69 16.49
CA TRP A 124 36.31 -16.02 16.74
C TRP A 124 37.38 -17.09 16.98
N PRO A 125 38.61 -16.94 16.46
CA PRO A 125 39.70 -17.83 16.86
C PRO A 125 40.13 -17.45 18.27
N THR A 126 39.96 -18.38 19.21
CA THR A 126 40.65 -18.36 20.50
C THR A 126 42.05 -18.92 20.26
N CYS A 127 43.10 -18.11 20.39
CA CYS A 127 44.49 -18.55 20.36
C CYS A 127 44.82 -19.43 21.58
N PRO A 128 45.71 -20.41 21.39
CA PRO A 128 47.00 -20.38 22.10
C PRO A 128 48.19 -20.17 21.16
#